data_AF-A0A925WY85-F1
#
_entry.id   AF-A0A925WY85-F1
#
_cell.length_a   1.000
_cell.length_b   1.000
_cell.length_c   1.000
_cell.angle_alpha   90.00
_cell.angle_beta   90.00
_cell.angle_gamma   90.00
#
_symmetry.space_group_name_H-M   'P 1'
#
loop_
_entity.id
_entity.type
_entity.pdbx_description
1 polymer ?
#
loop_
_entity_poly.entity_id
_entity_poly.type
_entity_poly.pdbx_seq_one_letter_code
_entity_poly.pdbx_strand_id
1 'polypeptide(L)'
;QELTRVTDVGKGGKEAAWKGSRLEMPFQGNRVDLILASGTAAKRVQVLIDGRKPGDLEGAYRITRPTPNPWAGPFALVRVDHDAPLVAETWTLKVTSAAPDSSSWAYAVTGSITGPDGNGDSRTPFVSGSRRVKIAPDAFFRGFGKEVVPVGYEVKWQVLPQFRNEITPLETVPDPSRESAVTVAQGIPNGAHTLTLIADSPRDAASIRAIRVYRPPVEAQGL
;
A
#
# COMPACT_ATOMS: atom_id res chain seq x y z
N GLN A 1 14.41 -21.78 -2.65
CA GLN A 1 14.82 -20.36 -2.69
C GLN A 1 14.44 -19.72 -1.37
N GLU A 2 15.34 -18.95 -0.76
CA GLU A 2 15.06 -18.29 0.51
C GLU A 2 14.11 -17.11 0.28
N LEU A 3 12.91 -17.17 0.88
CA LEU A 3 11.83 -16.18 0.68
C LEU A 3 11.98 -14.96 1.60
N THR A 4 12.85 -15.05 2.60
CA THR A 4 13.09 -14.00 3.59
C THR A 4 14.56 -13.96 3.92
N ARG A 5 15.21 -12.80 3.83
CA ARG A 5 16.61 -12.59 4.21
C ARG A 5 16.67 -11.57 5.34
N VAL A 6 17.43 -11.87 6.39
CA VAL A 6 17.72 -10.93 7.49
C VAL A 6 19.20 -10.59 7.47
N THR A 7 19.52 -9.30 7.49
CA THR A 7 20.91 -8.79 7.49
C THR A 7 21.13 -7.94 8.73
N ASP A 8 22.06 -8.34 9.59
CA ASP A 8 22.43 -7.57 10.78
C ASP A 8 23.20 -6.29 10.40
N VAL A 9 22.91 -5.21 11.11
CA VAL A 9 23.56 -3.91 10.94
C VAL A 9 24.75 -3.81 11.89
N GLY A 10 25.94 -3.50 11.36
CA GLY A 10 27.08 -3.01 12.14
C GLY A 10 27.96 -4.03 12.89
N LYS A 11 27.56 -5.30 13.08
CA LYS A 11 28.46 -6.34 13.62
C LYS A 11 28.68 -7.47 12.62
N GLY A 12 29.85 -7.50 11.99
CA GLY A 12 30.29 -8.59 11.09
C GLY A 12 29.70 -8.58 9.67
N GLY A 13 28.65 -7.80 9.40
CA GLY A 13 28.04 -7.67 8.07
C GLY A 13 28.70 -6.58 7.23
N LYS A 14 29.46 -6.95 6.19
CA LYS A 14 29.97 -5.99 5.18
C LYS A 14 28.86 -5.37 4.31
N GLU A 15 27.68 -6.01 4.26
CA GLU A 15 26.60 -5.64 3.35
C GLU A 15 25.66 -4.54 3.88
N ALA A 16 25.49 -4.43 5.20
CA ALA A 16 24.61 -3.43 5.83
C ALA A 16 25.36 -2.69 6.95
N ALA A 17 26.10 -1.65 6.57
CA ALA A 17 26.88 -0.86 7.51
C ALA A 17 26.65 0.63 7.28
N TRP A 18 26.49 1.37 8.38
CA TRP A 18 26.45 2.82 8.36
C TRP A 18 27.84 3.39 8.03
N LYS A 19 27.86 4.33 7.10
CA LYS A 19 28.99 5.19 6.77
C LYS A 19 28.60 6.61 7.19
N GLY A 20 29.02 7.00 8.40
CA GLY A 20 28.51 8.21 9.04
C GLY A 20 27.02 8.08 9.36
N SER A 21 26.19 8.96 8.79
CA SER A 21 24.73 8.96 8.97
C SER A 21 23.95 8.30 7.83
N ARG A 22 24.63 7.57 6.94
CA ARG A 22 24.02 6.93 5.76
C ARG A 22 24.32 5.43 5.71
N LEU A 23 23.32 4.62 5.44
CA LEU A 23 23.47 3.19 5.12
C LEU A 23 22.87 2.93 3.75
N GLU A 24 23.58 2.21 2.91
CA GLU A 24 23.10 1.73 1.61
C GLU A 24 23.26 0.21 1.57
N MET A 25 22.22 -0.48 1.12
CA MET A 25 22.23 -1.94 1.00
C MET A 25 21.42 -2.37 -0.22
N PRO A 26 22.01 -3.12 -1.18
CA PRO A 26 21.24 -3.73 -2.25
C PRO A 26 20.35 -4.85 -1.68
N PHE A 27 19.15 -5.01 -2.23
CA PHE A 27 18.27 -6.10 -1.87
C PHE A 27 17.47 -6.63 -3.06
N GLN A 28 16.93 -7.83 -2.92
CA GLN A 28 16.02 -8.44 -3.88
C GLN A 28 14.71 -8.77 -3.15
N GLY A 29 13.59 -8.20 -3.57
CA GLY A 29 12.31 -8.44 -2.91
C GLY A 29 11.26 -7.37 -3.17
N ASN A 30 10.14 -7.46 -2.45
CA ASN A 30 9.03 -6.50 -2.55
C ASN A 30 8.59 -5.90 -1.21
N ARG A 31 9.26 -6.25 -0.11
CA ARG A 31 8.99 -5.72 1.22
C ARG A 31 10.28 -5.63 2.03
N VAL A 32 10.40 -4.55 2.77
CA VAL A 32 11.51 -4.27 3.68
C VAL A 32 10.95 -3.90 5.06
N ASP A 33 11.40 -4.63 6.07
CA ASP A 33 11.17 -4.33 7.47
C ASP A 33 12.50 -3.95 8.14
N LEU A 34 12.46 -2.91 8.96
CA LEU A 34 13.57 -2.50 9.81
C LEU A 34 13.33 -3.03 11.21
N ILE A 35 14.27 -3.83 11.72
CA ILE A 35 14.22 -4.40 13.06
C ILE A 35 14.97 -3.46 13.98
N LEU A 36 14.25 -2.86 14.93
CA LEU A 36 14.79 -1.90 15.87
C LEU A 36 15.58 -2.59 16.99
N ALA A 37 16.59 -1.91 17.51
CA ALA A 37 17.34 -2.38 18.67
C ALA A 37 16.49 -2.25 19.95
N SER A 38 16.37 -3.34 20.71
CA SER A 38 15.65 -3.36 21.99
C SER A 38 16.21 -2.32 22.96
N GLY A 39 15.33 -1.74 23.78
CA GLY A 39 15.75 -0.77 24.80
C GLY A 39 16.14 0.62 24.26
N THR A 40 16.06 0.85 22.95
CA THR A 40 16.30 2.16 22.34
C THR A 40 15.01 2.73 21.75
N ALA A 41 14.72 3.99 22.05
CA ALA A 41 13.68 4.70 21.31
C ALA A 41 14.15 4.85 19.86
N ALA A 42 13.28 4.56 18.89
CA ALA A 42 13.59 4.82 17.50
C ALA A 42 13.98 6.29 17.33
N LYS A 43 14.99 6.55 16.51
CA LYS A 43 15.33 7.92 16.10
C LYS A 43 14.83 8.13 14.68
N ARG A 44 14.72 9.40 14.28
CA ARG A 44 14.27 9.70 12.93
C ARG A 44 15.29 9.15 11.92
N VAL A 45 14.80 8.30 11.03
CA VAL A 45 15.58 7.75 9.93
C VAL A 45 14.75 7.88 8.66
N GLN A 46 15.24 8.64 7.70
CA GLN A 46 14.62 8.73 6.38
C GLN A 46 14.90 7.46 5.59
N VAL A 47 13.92 7.04 4.80
CA VAL A 47 13.97 5.84 3.98
C VAL A 47 13.87 6.26 2.52
N LEU A 48 14.80 5.75 1.71
CA LEU A 48 14.69 5.80 0.25
C LEU A 48 14.85 4.40 -0.33
N ILE A 49 14.13 4.13 -1.41
CA ILE A 49 14.27 2.93 -2.23
C ILE A 49 14.54 3.41 -3.65
N ASP A 50 15.65 2.97 -4.22
CA ASP A 50 16.14 3.42 -5.54
C ASP A 50 16.24 4.94 -5.65
N GLY A 51 16.67 5.58 -4.54
CA GLY A 51 16.81 7.04 -4.44
C GLY A 51 15.50 7.81 -4.29
N ARG A 52 14.35 7.15 -4.27
CA ARG A 52 13.01 7.77 -4.16
C ARG A 52 12.39 7.51 -2.79
N LYS A 53 11.49 8.38 -2.34
CA LYS A 53 10.72 8.09 -1.13
C LYS A 53 9.80 6.89 -1.40
N PRO A 54 9.62 5.96 -0.45
CA PRO A 54 8.68 4.86 -0.61
C PRO A 54 7.28 5.29 -1.06
N GLY A 55 6.78 6.45 -0.60
CA GLY A 55 5.49 6.99 -1.04
C GLY A 55 5.43 7.48 -2.49
N ASP A 56 6.56 7.60 -3.18
CA ASP A 56 6.58 7.89 -4.61
C ASP A 56 6.48 6.60 -5.45
N LEU A 57 6.57 5.42 -4.82
CA LEU A 57 6.51 4.13 -5.49
C LEU A 57 5.07 3.63 -5.57
N GLU A 58 4.58 3.42 -6.79
CA GLU A 58 3.19 3.04 -7.06
C GLU A 58 2.75 1.78 -6.31
N GLY A 59 3.59 0.73 -6.32
CA GLY A 59 3.31 -0.53 -5.62
C GLY A 59 3.27 -0.41 -4.09
N ALA A 60 3.72 0.70 -3.52
CA ALA A 60 3.68 0.92 -2.07
C ALA A 60 2.29 1.32 -1.55
N TYR A 61 1.25 1.27 -2.38
CA TYR A 61 -0.13 1.52 -1.96
C TYR A 61 -0.99 0.26 -2.13
N ARG A 62 -2.01 0.14 -1.29
CA ARG A 62 -3.00 -0.94 -1.38
C ARG A 62 -4.41 -0.38 -1.47
N ILE A 63 -5.12 -0.74 -2.53
CA ILE A 63 -6.57 -0.59 -2.61
C ILE A 63 -7.22 -1.67 -1.73
N THR A 64 -8.01 -1.26 -0.74
CA THR A 64 -8.75 -2.22 0.10
C THR A 64 -9.87 -2.87 -0.69
N ARG A 65 -10.28 -4.07 -0.26
CA ARG A 65 -11.52 -4.68 -0.76
C ARG A 65 -12.68 -3.70 -0.58
N PRO A 66 -13.45 -3.37 -1.63
CA PRO A 66 -14.64 -2.54 -1.49
C PRO A 66 -15.70 -3.23 -0.62
N THR A 67 -16.48 -2.43 0.09
CA THR A 67 -17.61 -2.87 0.90
C THR A 67 -18.89 -2.19 0.44
N PRO A 68 -20.08 -2.83 0.56
CA PRO A 68 -20.33 -4.15 1.12
C PRO A 68 -19.73 -5.33 0.33
N ASN A 69 -19.53 -6.47 1.01
CA ASN A 69 -18.98 -7.67 0.38
C ASN A 69 -20.05 -8.39 -0.48
N PRO A 70 -19.67 -9.34 -1.36
CA PRO A 70 -20.59 -10.03 -2.28
C PRO A 70 -21.81 -10.73 -1.66
N TRP A 71 -21.82 -10.95 -0.35
CA TRP A 71 -22.86 -11.66 0.38
C TRP A 71 -23.80 -10.74 1.15
N ALA A 72 -23.57 -9.43 1.13
CA ALA A 72 -24.19 -8.46 2.03
C ALA A 72 -25.02 -7.39 1.30
N GLY A 73 -25.26 -7.51 0.00
CA GLY A 73 -26.02 -6.50 -0.73
C GLY A 73 -26.38 -6.88 -2.17
N PRO A 74 -27.04 -5.97 -2.89
CA PRO A 74 -27.57 -6.19 -4.25
C PRO A 74 -26.47 -6.38 -5.31
N PHE A 75 -25.27 -5.86 -5.05
CA PHE A 75 -24.05 -6.15 -5.79
C PHE A 75 -22.82 -5.88 -4.91
N ALA A 76 -21.66 -6.35 -5.36
CA ALA A 76 -20.36 -5.95 -4.85
C ALA A 76 -19.45 -5.49 -5.98
N LEU A 77 -18.62 -4.49 -5.68
CA LEU A 77 -17.49 -4.12 -6.52
C LEU A 77 -16.28 -4.94 -6.05
N VAL A 78 -15.78 -5.85 -6.89
CA VAL A 78 -14.73 -6.79 -6.48
C VAL A 78 -13.33 -6.32 -6.85
N ARG A 79 -13.22 -5.36 -7.77
CA ARG A 79 -11.95 -4.83 -8.25
C ARG A 79 -12.07 -3.33 -8.56
N VAL A 80 -11.02 -2.59 -8.22
CA VAL A 80 -10.81 -1.20 -8.63
C VAL A 80 -9.35 -1.11 -9.07
N ASP A 81 -9.12 -0.62 -10.28
CA ASP A 81 -7.80 -0.35 -10.82
C ASP A 81 -7.56 1.17 -10.88
N HIS A 82 -6.41 1.60 -11.38
CA HIS A 82 -6.06 2.99 -11.59
C HIS A 82 -5.10 3.13 -12.79
N ASP A 83 -5.06 4.31 -13.40
CA ASP A 83 -4.10 4.65 -14.46
C ASP A 83 -3.17 5.80 -14.03
N ALA A 84 -3.39 6.39 -12.86
CA ALA A 84 -2.59 7.45 -12.27
C ALA A 84 -2.04 7.04 -10.90
N PRO A 85 -0.94 7.66 -10.43
CA PRO A 85 -0.39 7.39 -9.10
C PRO A 85 -1.42 7.55 -7.98
N LEU A 86 -1.44 6.54 -7.11
CA LEU A 86 -2.31 6.47 -5.95
C LEU A 86 -1.89 7.45 -4.85
N VAL A 87 -2.88 7.93 -4.11
CA VAL A 87 -2.70 8.71 -2.87
C VAL A 87 -3.58 8.10 -1.79
N ALA A 88 -3.19 8.27 -0.51
CA ALA A 88 -4.01 7.77 0.59
C ALA A 88 -5.34 8.51 0.63
N GLU A 89 -6.43 7.82 0.30
CA GLU A 89 -7.73 8.44 0.05
C GLU A 89 -8.86 7.43 0.28
N THR A 90 -10.00 7.90 0.79
CA THR A 90 -11.22 7.12 0.86
C THR A 90 -12.12 7.46 -0.32
N TRP A 91 -12.67 6.44 -0.97
CA TRP A 91 -13.51 6.57 -2.14
C TRP A 91 -14.91 6.05 -1.86
N THR A 92 -15.90 6.71 -2.47
CA THR A 92 -17.30 6.29 -2.44
C THR A 92 -17.84 6.26 -3.87
N LEU A 93 -18.41 5.12 -4.26
CA LEU A 93 -19.32 5.00 -5.40
C LEU A 93 -20.74 5.03 -4.86
N LYS A 94 -21.60 5.89 -5.43
CA LYS A 94 -23.02 5.97 -5.07
C LYS A 94 -23.90 5.77 -6.27
N VAL A 95 -24.84 4.83 -6.19
CA VAL A 95 -25.83 4.58 -7.25
C VAL A 95 -26.77 5.79 -7.37
N THR A 96 -26.95 6.28 -8.59
CA THR A 96 -27.78 7.46 -8.91
C THR A 96 -29.07 7.09 -9.65
N SER A 97 -29.07 6.01 -10.41
CA SER A 97 -30.26 5.42 -11.04
C SER A 97 -30.03 3.93 -11.29
N ALA A 98 -31.11 3.14 -11.38
CA ALA A 98 -31.05 1.72 -11.70
C ALA A 98 -32.21 1.32 -12.62
N ALA A 99 -31.96 0.37 -13.52
CA ALA A 99 -33.02 -0.25 -14.30
C ALA A 99 -33.99 -1.02 -13.39
N PRO A 100 -35.28 -1.14 -13.74
CA PRO A 100 -36.27 -1.83 -12.90
C PRO A 100 -35.90 -3.28 -12.55
N ASP A 101 -35.22 -3.98 -13.47
CA ASP A 101 -34.72 -5.35 -13.30
C ASP A 101 -33.27 -5.40 -12.76
N SER A 102 -32.68 -4.23 -12.47
CA SER A 102 -31.29 -4.06 -12.07
C SER A 102 -30.27 -4.61 -13.06
N SER A 103 -30.61 -4.77 -14.34
CA SER A 103 -29.65 -5.19 -15.37
C SER A 103 -28.49 -4.19 -15.51
N SER A 104 -28.72 -2.93 -15.16
CA SER A 104 -27.74 -1.85 -15.17
C SER A 104 -28.09 -0.77 -14.15
N TRP A 105 -27.08 0.01 -13.75
CA TRP A 105 -27.25 1.18 -12.91
C TRP A 105 -26.19 2.23 -13.23
N ALA A 106 -26.56 3.49 -13.07
CA ALA A 106 -25.63 4.61 -13.11
C ALA A 106 -25.13 4.93 -11.69
N TYR A 107 -23.93 5.49 -11.62
CA TYR A 107 -23.31 5.85 -10.35
C TYR A 107 -22.42 7.08 -10.46
N ALA A 108 -22.16 7.71 -9.32
CA ALA A 108 -21.17 8.78 -9.15
C ALA A 108 -20.02 8.28 -8.27
N VAL A 109 -18.79 8.68 -8.58
CA VAL A 109 -17.58 8.39 -7.78
C VAL A 109 -17.07 9.68 -7.15
N THR A 110 -16.78 9.64 -5.85
CA THR A 110 -16.25 10.76 -5.07
C THR A 110 -15.10 10.29 -4.20
N GLY A 111 -14.00 11.04 -4.21
CA GLY A 111 -12.84 10.83 -3.35
C GLY A 111 -12.82 11.82 -2.18
N SER A 112 -12.27 11.42 -1.03
CA SER A 112 -12.16 12.28 0.16
C SER A 112 -11.18 13.45 -0.01
N ILE A 113 -10.28 13.38 -1.00
CA ILE A 113 -9.33 14.44 -1.35
C ILE A 113 -9.72 15.06 -2.69
N THR A 114 -10.05 14.21 -3.67
CA THR A 114 -10.34 14.60 -5.04
C THR A 114 -11.71 15.27 -5.19
N GLY A 115 -12.65 14.98 -4.28
CA GLY A 115 -14.04 15.42 -4.41
C GLY A 115 -14.79 14.60 -5.48
N PRO A 116 -15.87 15.15 -6.08
CA PRO A 116 -16.58 14.48 -7.17
C PRO A 116 -15.64 14.21 -8.34
N ASP A 117 -15.51 12.94 -8.73
CA ASP A 117 -14.47 12.49 -9.67
C ASP A 117 -15.06 11.72 -10.88
N GLY A 118 -16.36 11.81 -11.10
CA GLY A 118 -17.00 11.36 -12.34
C GLY A 118 -18.27 10.55 -12.12
N ASN A 119 -18.95 10.27 -13.24
CA ASN A 119 -20.15 9.44 -13.29
C ASN A 119 -19.93 8.28 -14.27
N GLY A 120 -20.51 7.11 -13.99
CA GLY A 120 -20.37 5.92 -14.81
C GLY A 120 -21.64 5.10 -14.90
N ASP A 121 -21.61 4.06 -15.74
CA ASP A 121 -22.65 3.04 -15.92
C ASP A 121 -22.04 1.65 -15.71
N SER A 122 -22.75 0.77 -15.01
CA SER A 122 -22.23 -0.54 -14.63
C SER A 122 -21.91 -1.48 -15.80
N ARG A 123 -22.33 -1.14 -17.04
CA ARG A 123 -22.07 -1.93 -18.24
C ARG A 123 -20.91 -1.42 -19.08
N THR A 124 -20.35 -0.25 -18.77
CA THR A 124 -19.29 0.37 -19.58
C THR A 124 -18.05 0.63 -18.74
N PRO A 125 -16.83 0.53 -19.30
CA PRO A 125 -15.62 0.92 -18.59
C PRO A 125 -15.71 2.37 -18.10
N PHE A 126 -15.32 2.57 -16.84
CA PHE A 126 -15.26 3.89 -16.21
C PHE A 126 -13.82 4.23 -15.85
N VAL A 127 -13.42 5.47 -16.16
CA VAL A 127 -12.18 6.10 -15.69
C VAL A 127 -12.55 7.44 -15.08
N SER A 128 -12.14 7.67 -13.83
CA SER A 128 -12.42 8.91 -13.11
C SER A 128 -11.63 10.10 -13.67
N GLY A 129 -12.04 11.32 -13.34
CA GLY A 129 -11.37 12.55 -13.78
C GLY A 129 -9.90 12.62 -13.36
N SER A 130 -9.60 12.21 -12.13
CA SER A 130 -8.23 12.07 -11.62
C SER A 130 -7.46 10.86 -12.17
N ARG A 131 -8.17 9.94 -12.83
CA ARG A 131 -7.65 8.64 -13.32
C ARG A 131 -7.15 7.70 -12.21
N ARG A 132 -7.43 8.02 -10.94
CA ARG A 132 -7.10 7.17 -9.77
C ARG A 132 -8.12 6.08 -9.50
N VAL A 133 -9.24 6.10 -10.21
CA VAL A 133 -10.26 5.04 -10.17
C VAL A 133 -10.58 4.62 -11.59
N LYS A 134 -10.34 3.34 -11.88
CA LYS A 134 -10.78 2.64 -13.07
C LYS A 134 -11.62 1.44 -12.66
N ILE A 135 -12.80 1.33 -13.25
CA ILE A 135 -13.73 0.23 -12.97
C ILE A 135 -14.13 -0.39 -14.30
N ALA A 136 -13.81 -1.67 -14.46
CA ALA A 136 -14.26 -2.46 -15.60
C ALA A 136 -15.67 -3.03 -15.32
N PRO A 137 -16.50 -3.28 -16.35
CA PRO A 137 -17.85 -3.81 -16.15
C PRO A 137 -17.88 -5.15 -15.40
N ASP A 138 -16.88 -6.01 -15.63
CA ASP A 138 -16.74 -7.32 -14.98
C ASP A 138 -16.30 -7.24 -13.50
N ALA A 139 -15.92 -6.05 -13.02
CA ALA A 139 -15.65 -5.82 -11.61
C ALA A 139 -16.92 -5.74 -10.76
N PHE A 140 -18.10 -5.60 -11.37
CA PHE A 140 -19.37 -5.65 -10.68
C PHE A 140 -19.87 -7.09 -10.59
N PHE A 141 -19.95 -7.60 -9.36
CA PHE A 141 -20.53 -8.90 -9.07
C PHE A 141 -21.94 -8.72 -8.52
N ARG A 142 -22.96 -9.20 -9.24
CA ARG A 142 -24.30 -9.34 -8.69
C ARG A 142 -24.26 -10.45 -7.65
N GLY A 143 -24.50 -10.09 -6.40
CA GLY A 143 -24.57 -11.07 -5.30
C GLY A 143 -25.63 -12.14 -5.58
N PHE A 144 -25.68 -13.18 -4.77
CA PHE A 144 -26.73 -14.20 -4.86
C PHE A 144 -28.08 -13.73 -4.29
N GLY A 145 -28.12 -12.50 -3.74
CA GLY A 145 -29.33 -11.85 -3.29
C GLY A 145 -30.20 -11.43 -4.47
N LYS A 146 -31.50 -11.70 -4.39
CA LYS A 146 -32.51 -11.27 -5.39
C LYS A 146 -32.89 -9.79 -5.26
N GLU A 147 -32.08 -9.00 -4.57
CA GLU A 147 -32.38 -7.61 -4.25
C GLU A 147 -32.17 -6.72 -5.48
N VAL A 148 -33.12 -5.82 -5.68
CA VAL A 148 -33.01 -4.74 -6.67
C VAL A 148 -31.91 -3.79 -6.20
N VAL A 149 -31.09 -3.29 -7.13
CA VAL A 149 -30.07 -2.27 -6.85
C VAL A 149 -30.77 -0.96 -6.49
N PRO A 150 -30.70 -0.46 -5.24
CA PRO A 150 -31.42 0.73 -4.85
C PRO A 150 -30.63 1.99 -5.23
N VAL A 151 -31.35 3.04 -5.62
CA VAL A 151 -30.78 4.38 -5.72
C VAL A 151 -30.25 4.80 -4.35
N GLY A 152 -29.04 5.34 -4.31
CA GLY A 152 -28.36 5.72 -3.10
C GLY A 152 -27.53 4.61 -2.46
N TYR A 153 -27.49 3.39 -3.01
CA TYR A 153 -26.57 2.35 -2.56
C TYR A 153 -25.11 2.83 -2.66
N GLU A 154 -24.34 2.65 -1.59
CA GLU A 154 -22.95 3.10 -1.51
C GLU A 154 -21.99 1.92 -1.44
N VAL A 155 -20.93 2.01 -2.24
CA VAL A 155 -19.76 1.15 -2.16
C VAL A 155 -18.56 1.99 -1.76
N LYS A 156 -17.80 1.55 -0.76
CA LYS A 156 -16.65 2.28 -0.21
C LYS A 156 -15.39 1.45 -0.23
N TRP A 157 -14.28 2.09 -0.53
CA TRP A 157 -12.94 1.51 -0.41
C TRP A 157 -11.93 2.58 -0.03
N GLN A 158 -10.74 2.14 0.36
CA GLN A 158 -9.64 3.00 0.76
C GLN A 158 -8.40 2.65 -0.03
N VAL A 159 -7.58 3.66 -0.29
CA VAL A 159 -6.19 3.51 -0.70
C VAL A 159 -5.35 3.72 0.55
N LEU A 160 -4.64 2.67 0.98
CA LEU A 160 -3.83 2.71 2.19
C LEU A 160 -2.35 2.69 1.84
N PRO A 161 -1.50 3.52 2.49
CA PRO A 161 -0.07 3.41 2.35
C PRO A 161 0.42 2.07 2.93
N GLN A 162 1.33 1.43 2.23
CA GLN A 162 2.08 0.24 2.67
C GLN A 162 3.56 0.60 2.87
N PHE A 163 3.84 1.84 3.25
CA PHE A 163 5.19 2.37 3.42
C PHE A 163 5.31 3.36 4.57
N ARG A 164 6.55 3.68 4.88
CA ARG A 164 6.94 4.83 5.70
C ARG A 164 8.12 5.53 5.03
N ASN A 165 7.98 6.83 4.78
CA ASN A 165 9.08 7.65 4.26
C ASN A 165 10.17 7.88 5.31
N GLU A 166 9.81 7.75 6.58
CA GLU A 166 10.71 7.84 7.70
C GLU A 166 10.21 6.98 8.86
N ILE A 167 11.15 6.48 9.66
CA ILE A 167 10.84 5.99 11.00
C ILE A 167 10.69 7.23 11.88
N THR A 168 9.55 7.41 12.52
CA THR A 168 9.39 8.39 13.58
C THR A 168 9.76 7.77 14.91
N PRO A 169 10.25 8.56 15.88
CA PRO A 169 10.49 8.05 17.23
C PRO A 169 9.26 7.33 17.77
N LEU A 170 9.46 6.12 18.29
CA LEU A 170 8.41 5.42 19.01
C LEU A 170 8.20 6.17 20.33
N GLU A 171 6.94 6.48 20.64
CA GLU A 171 6.57 7.12 21.92
C GLU A 171 6.92 6.24 23.12
N THR A 172 7.00 4.92 22.91
CA THR A 172 7.38 3.93 23.92
C THR A 172 8.56 3.10 23.44
N VAL A 173 9.48 2.83 24.37
CA VAL A 173 10.62 1.93 24.11
C VAL A 173 10.06 0.52 23.85
N PRO A 174 10.49 -0.17 22.79
CA PRO A 174 10.00 -1.50 22.51
C PRO A 174 10.26 -2.49 23.64
N ASP A 175 9.25 -3.30 23.95
CA ASP A 175 9.35 -4.42 24.88
C ASP A 175 10.52 -5.34 24.44
N PRO A 176 11.56 -5.52 25.27
CA PRO A 176 12.72 -6.31 24.89
C PRO A 176 12.41 -7.81 24.69
N SER A 177 11.25 -8.30 25.17
CA SER A 177 10.79 -9.67 24.92
C SER A 177 10.14 -9.87 23.54
N ARG A 178 9.94 -8.78 22.78
CA ARG A 178 9.28 -8.77 21.47
C ARG A 178 10.18 -8.15 20.41
N GLU A 179 10.13 -8.72 19.21
CA GLU A 179 10.75 -8.08 18.06
C GLU A 179 9.96 -6.82 17.67
N SER A 180 10.67 -5.71 17.52
CA SER A 180 10.10 -4.46 17.02
C SER A 180 10.48 -4.28 15.57
N ALA A 181 9.60 -4.72 14.68
CA ALA A 181 9.77 -4.58 13.24
C ALA A 181 8.88 -3.46 12.69
N VAL A 182 9.47 -2.58 11.88
CA VAL A 182 8.77 -1.50 11.19
C VAL A 182 8.83 -1.76 9.69
N THR A 183 7.69 -2.05 9.06
CA THR A 183 7.61 -2.12 7.60
C THR A 183 7.76 -0.71 7.02
N VAL A 184 8.80 -0.52 6.20
CA VAL A 184 9.08 0.77 5.55
C VAL A 184 8.67 0.79 4.09
N ALA A 185 8.52 -0.38 3.47
CA ALA A 185 7.87 -0.55 2.18
C ALA A 185 7.34 -1.98 2.04
N GLN A 186 6.18 -2.11 1.40
CA GLN A 186 5.58 -3.37 1.02
C GLN A 186 4.77 -3.16 -0.26
N GLY A 187 4.87 -4.12 -1.19
CA GLY A 187 4.10 -4.11 -2.44
C GLY A 187 4.82 -3.44 -3.62
N ILE A 188 6.04 -2.94 -3.43
CA ILE A 188 6.90 -2.48 -4.55
C ILE A 188 7.13 -3.63 -5.55
N PRO A 189 7.50 -3.35 -6.82
CA PRO A 189 7.78 -4.42 -7.78
C PRO A 189 8.77 -5.44 -7.20
N ASN A 190 8.52 -6.75 -7.35
CA ASN A 190 9.46 -7.75 -6.84
C ASN A 190 10.69 -7.80 -7.75
N GLY A 191 11.82 -7.29 -7.28
CA GLY A 191 13.00 -7.12 -8.11
C GLY A 191 14.24 -6.75 -7.32
N ALA A 192 15.28 -6.34 -8.05
CA ALA A 192 16.50 -5.77 -7.48
C ALA A 192 16.26 -4.30 -7.15
N HIS A 193 16.67 -3.89 -5.95
CA HIS A 193 16.50 -2.55 -5.42
C HIS A 193 17.70 -2.14 -4.56
N THR A 194 17.81 -0.85 -4.27
CA THR A 194 18.73 -0.30 -3.29
C THR A 194 17.97 0.38 -2.17
N LEU A 195 18.12 -0.14 -0.94
CA LEU A 195 17.66 0.55 0.26
C LEU A 195 18.71 1.59 0.67
N THR A 196 18.26 2.81 0.93
CA THR A 196 19.06 3.84 1.59
C THR A 196 18.36 4.29 2.87
N LEU A 197 19.11 4.32 3.96
CA LEU A 197 18.70 4.90 5.23
C LEU A 197 19.56 6.13 5.54
N ILE A 198 18.93 7.21 5.98
CA ILE A 198 19.59 8.45 6.35
C ILE A 198 19.15 8.85 7.75
N ALA A 199 20.07 8.78 8.71
CA ALA A 199 19.84 9.24 10.07
C ALA A 199 20.18 10.74 10.19
N ASP A 200 19.55 11.44 11.14
CA ASP A 200 19.87 12.86 11.40
C ASP A 200 21.31 13.03 11.92
N SER A 201 21.84 12.02 12.63
CA SER A 201 23.24 11.97 13.05
C SER A 201 23.77 10.52 13.09
N PRO A 202 25.11 10.32 13.09
CA PRO A 202 25.69 8.99 13.27
C PRO A 202 25.31 8.30 14.59
N ARG A 203 24.86 9.04 15.62
CA ARG A 203 24.39 8.45 16.88
C ARG A 203 22.98 7.86 16.74
N ASP A 204 22.16 8.44 15.88
CA ASP A 204 20.76 8.03 15.65
C ASP A 204 20.65 6.74 14.81
N ALA A 205 21.70 6.47 14.02
CA ALA A 205 21.90 5.24 13.24
C ALA A 205 21.87 3.94 14.09
N ALA A 206 22.19 4.03 15.38
CA ALA A 206 22.28 2.87 16.27
C ALA A 206 20.93 2.21 16.63
N SER A 207 19.81 2.86 16.28
CA SER A 207 18.47 2.37 16.61
C SER A 207 17.99 1.19 15.74
N ILE A 208 18.70 0.85 14.66
CA ILE A 208 18.35 -0.25 13.75
C ILE A 208 19.35 -1.39 13.92
N ARG A 209 18.85 -2.57 14.31
CA ARG A 209 19.64 -3.78 14.53
C ARG A 209 19.81 -4.62 13.27
N ALA A 210 18.75 -4.76 12.49
CA ALA A 210 18.76 -5.62 11.31
C ALA A 210 17.75 -5.14 10.27
N ILE A 211 17.97 -5.56 9.03
CA ILE A 211 17.08 -5.30 7.89
C ILE A 211 16.56 -6.64 7.40
N ARG A 212 15.24 -6.78 7.34
CA ARG A 212 14.56 -7.97 6.83
C ARG A 212 13.92 -7.67 5.49
N VAL A 213 14.23 -8.50 4.51
CA VAL A 213 13.72 -8.39 3.13
C VAL A 213 12.91 -9.63 2.81
N TYR A 214 11.74 -9.45 2.20
CA TYR A 214 10.91 -10.54 1.71
C TYR A 214 10.94 -10.57 0.18
N ARG A 215 11.22 -11.75 -0.37
CA ARG A 215 11.29 -12.04 -1.81
C ARG A 215 10.24 -13.08 -2.18
N PRO A 216 9.06 -12.68 -2.66
CA PRO A 216 8.12 -13.60 -3.26
C PRO A 216 8.78 -14.42 -4.38
N PRO A 217 8.32 -15.67 -4.62
CA PRO A 217 8.95 -16.57 -5.59
C PRO A 217 8.76 -16.14 -7.05
N VAL A 218 7.82 -15.24 -7.34
CA VAL A 218 7.54 -14.74 -8.69
C VAL A 218 8.15 -13.35 -8.84
N GLU A 219 9.16 -13.21 -9.70
CA GLU A 219 9.71 -11.90 -10.05
C GLU A 219 8.65 -11.06 -10.78
N ALA A 220 8.73 -9.73 -10.65
CA ALA A 220 7.86 -8.85 -11.41
C ALA A 220 8.21 -8.99 -12.90
N GLN A 221 7.45 -9.81 -13.61
CA GLN A 221 7.41 -9.75 -15.07
C GLN A 221 6.77 -8.42 -15.44
N GLY A 222 7.38 -7.68 -16.37
CA GLY A 222 6.90 -6.37 -16.79
C GLY A 222 5.40 -6.41 -17.07
N LEU A 223 4.65 -5.71 -16.22
CA LEU A 223 3.24 -5.41 -16.40
C LEU A 223 3.11 -4.20 -17.33
#